data_AF-A0A8J2M5T2-F1
#
_entry.id   AF-A0A8J2M5T2-F1
#
_cell.length_a   1.000
_cell.length_b   1.000
_cell.length_c   1.000
_cell.angle_alpha   90.00
_cell.angle_beta   90.00
_cell.angle_gamma   90.00
#
_symmetry.space_group_name_H-M   'P 1'
#
loop_
_entity.id
_entity.type
_entity.pdbx_description
1 polymer ?
#
loop_
_entity_poly.entity_id
_entity_poly.type
_entity_poly.pdbx_seq_one_letter_code
_entity_poly.pdbx_strand_id
1 'polypeptide(L)'
;MSSPVSSNNFNSKNDTFGDDNAFQKSIANLYHIRRKLATLMGEKQKWLNCQRKASLLVQPCKTDELGVMSKFASLLSAVSTAQLPNEQYQAQLALIEQIIQESIIIEWPKTHYEKCPDGDNSLIGVELDFAPLIHRARNVVKCRTSHPTMRVRVCAIAEPNLDKSNPRVVEAFFRATLVKLSSDSSERQTAGRLILTQREGISGTKYHDQHGVVVNMNGKLLISQASPEFTASILSKQYGENVKKTDFKYEHGTLCAIFPELGVTLNSMIDRRQLSTRYAIQMDVALNIGNKLIVKHVVLSHEFLIAITNDQTESLLNFIYWPRLLDQEQFHDHPSDNEDITQNSNKQKVPWGILKKALKYFVKAQLSSARALDIDELLHVQCMLFYPRIRKANEQEYEQLEKYFFGNIKNSSNKGNNRIIELKQRLLTEMVMDNVLVTKNELMMNKCISLADGNTVLQHNLWQWLYRATEIIIDVGHKFCPAIFNIDKKCRKFVFKF
;
A
#
# COMPACT_ATOMS: atom_id res chain seq x y z
N MET A 1 -12.45 87.20 -37.96
CA MET A 1 -12.45 85.81 -38.45
C MET A 1 -11.00 85.43 -38.61
N SER A 2 -10.44 84.77 -37.60
CA SER A 2 -9.01 84.58 -37.45
C SER A 2 -8.76 83.09 -37.27
N SER A 3 -8.10 82.46 -38.24
CA SER A 3 -7.66 81.08 -38.14
C SER A 3 -6.18 81.03 -38.46
N PRO A 4 -5.32 80.60 -37.53
CA PRO A 4 -3.97 80.19 -37.85
C PRO A 4 -3.85 78.66 -37.86
N VAL A 5 -3.00 78.24 -38.78
CA VAL A 5 -2.35 76.94 -38.92
C VAL A 5 -1.72 76.49 -37.60
N SER A 6 -1.74 75.18 -37.31
CA SER A 6 -0.68 74.57 -36.52
C SER A 6 -0.41 73.12 -36.93
N SER A 7 0.88 72.86 -36.87
CA SER A 7 1.68 71.74 -37.34
C SER A 7 1.62 70.50 -36.46
N ASN A 8 1.96 69.37 -37.08
CA ASN A 8 2.27 68.07 -36.47
C ASN A 8 3.15 68.17 -35.21
N ASN A 9 2.86 67.32 -34.23
CA ASN A 9 3.87 66.73 -33.37
C ASN A 9 3.54 65.26 -33.10
N PHE A 10 4.43 64.39 -33.56
CA PHE A 10 4.52 62.99 -33.16
C PHE A 10 4.78 62.92 -31.64
N ASN A 11 4.01 62.10 -30.93
CA ASN A 11 4.42 61.57 -29.64
C ASN A 11 4.05 60.09 -29.59
N SER A 12 5.04 59.24 -29.84
CA SER A 12 5.00 57.84 -29.43
C SER A 12 5.01 57.80 -27.90
N LYS A 13 3.93 57.29 -27.29
CA LYS A 13 3.94 56.89 -25.88
C LYS A 13 3.65 55.40 -25.80
N ASN A 14 4.59 54.72 -25.14
CA ASN A 14 4.70 53.28 -24.98
C ASN A 14 3.49 52.68 -24.23
N ASP A 15 2.91 51.63 -24.80
CA ASP A 15 1.96 50.71 -24.16
C ASP A 15 2.70 49.60 -23.38
N THR A 16 3.57 49.97 -22.43
CA THR A 16 4.33 48.99 -21.60
C THR A 16 3.67 48.63 -20.27
N PHE A 17 2.55 49.26 -19.88
CA PHE A 17 1.93 49.04 -18.55
C PHE A 17 0.86 47.93 -18.52
N GLY A 18 0.36 47.47 -19.68
CA GLY A 18 -0.64 46.40 -19.77
C GLY A 18 -0.05 44.99 -19.64
N ASP A 19 1.12 44.77 -20.25
CA ASP A 19 1.80 43.47 -20.29
C ASP A 19 2.39 43.07 -18.94
N ASP A 20 2.95 44.01 -18.17
CA ASP A 20 3.52 43.73 -16.84
C ASP A 20 2.47 43.19 -15.85
N ASN A 21 1.23 43.67 -15.94
CA ASN A 21 0.14 43.28 -15.04
C ASN A 21 -0.44 41.90 -15.42
N ALA A 22 -0.54 41.60 -16.73
CA ALA A 22 -0.92 40.28 -17.22
C ALA A 22 0.17 39.23 -16.95
N PHE A 23 1.44 39.62 -17.11
CA PHE A 23 2.60 38.80 -16.81
C PHE A 23 2.69 38.48 -15.30
N GLN A 24 2.54 39.47 -14.41
CA GLN A 24 2.50 39.23 -12.96
C GLN A 24 1.33 38.31 -12.55
N LYS A 25 0.15 38.48 -13.15
CA LYS A 25 -1.01 37.62 -12.91
C LYS A 25 -0.76 36.18 -13.39
N SER A 26 -0.03 36.00 -14.50
CA SER A 26 0.35 34.69 -15.04
C SER A 26 1.40 33.96 -14.17
N ILE A 27 2.42 34.67 -13.67
CA ILE A 27 3.40 34.13 -12.73
C ILE A 27 2.73 33.72 -11.42
N ALA A 28 1.83 34.55 -10.90
CA ALA A 28 1.05 34.24 -9.71
C ALA A 28 0.23 32.95 -9.92
N ASN A 29 -0.35 32.74 -11.10
CA ASN A 29 -1.13 31.54 -11.40
C ASN A 29 -0.28 30.26 -11.36
N LEU A 30 0.87 30.20 -12.03
CA LEU A 30 1.75 29.02 -11.98
C LEU A 30 2.29 28.78 -10.57
N TYR A 31 2.66 29.84 -9.85
CA TYR A 31 3.11 29.74 -8.46
C TYR A 31 2.02 29.17 -7.54
N HIS A 32 0.77 29.63 -7.67
CA HIS A 32 -0.36 29.11 -6.91
C HIS A 32 -0.62 27.63 -7.19
N ILE A 33 -0.50 27.19 -8.44
CA ILE A 33 -0.68 25.78 -8.79
C ILE A 33 0.47 24.94 -8.21
N ARG A 34 1.72 25.40 -8.27
CA ARG A 34 2.85 24.71 -7.60
C ARG A 34 2.63 24.55 -6.10
N ARG A 35 2.09 25.57 -5.43
CA ARG A 35 1.72 25.46 -4.01
C ARG A 35 0.62 24.43 -3.77
N LYS A 36 -0.41 24.37 -4.64
CA LYS A 36 -1.44 23.33 -4.57
C LYS A 36 -0.87 21.92 -4.79
N LEU A 37 0.07 21.77 -5.73
CA LEU A 37 0.78 20.51 -5.93
C LEU A 37 1.55 20.12 -4.66
N ALA A 38 2.29 21.04 -4.04
CA ALA A 38 3.03 20.75 -2.81
C ALA A 38 2.11 20.31 -1.65
N THR A 39 0.95 20.96 -1.47
CA THR A 39 -0.06 20.51 -0.50
C THR A 39 -0.58 19.12 -0.83
N LEU A 40 -0.91 18.86 -2.10
CA LEU A 40 -1.39 17.56 -2.57
C LEU A 40 -0.33 16.46 -2.38
N MET A 41 0.95 16.78 -2.51
CA MET A 41 2.05 15.85 -2.22
C MET A 41 2.11 15.48 -0.74
N GLY A 42 1.86 16.43 0.16
CA GLY A 42 1.73 16.13 1.59
C GLY A 42 0.55 15.20 1.89
N GLU A 43 -0.57 15.35 1.19
CA GLU A 43 -1.72 14.44 1.30
C GLU A 43 -1.42 13.07 0.69
N LYS A 44 -0.78 13.00 -0.48
CA LYS A 44 -0.32 11.75 -1.10
C LYS A 44 0.62 10.99 -0.19
N GLN A 45 1.54 11.68 0.49
CA GLN A 45 2.46 11.04 1.43
C GLN A 45 1.73 10.41 2.62
N LYS A 46 0.71 11.09 3.15
CA LYS A 46 -0.17 10.52 4.19
C LYS A 46 -0.91 9.29 3.67
N TRP A 47 -1.46 9.36 2.46
CA TRP A 47 -2.11 8.22 1.82
C TRP A 47 -1.15 7.03 1.63
N LEU A 48 0.08 7.25 1.15
CA LEU A 48 1.10 6.21 1.00
C LEU A 48 1.46 5.55 2.35
N ASN A 49 1.53 6.35 3.42
CA ASN A 49 1.73 5.83 4.78
C ASN A 49 0.55 4.97 5.26
N CYS A 50 -0.69 5.37 4.95
CA CYS A 50 -1.87 4.58 5.24
C CYS A 50 -1.90 3.28 4.42
N GLN A 51 -1.61 3.36 3.12
CA GLN A 51 -1.53 2.21 2.20
C GLN A 51 -0.51 1.17 2.70
N ARG A 52 0.64 1.62 3.21
CA ARG A 52 1.64 0.76 3.86
C ARG A 52 1.00 -0.06 4.99
N LYS A 53 0.23 0.58 5.87
CA LYS A 53 -0.46 -0.05 7.01
C LYS A 53 -1.70 -0.86 6.60
N ALA A 54 -2.33 -0.55 5.46
CA ALA A 54 -3.49 -1.28 4.94
C ALA A 54 -3.18 -2.76 4.61
N SER A 55 -1.92 -3.07 4.32
CA SER A 55 -1.39 -4.46 4.22
C SER A 55 -1.62 -5.28 5.50
N LEU A 56 -1.79 -4.61 6.64
CA LEU A 56 -2.10 -5.17 7.95
C LEU A 56 -3.57 -4.96 8.36
N LEU A 57 -4.42 -4.54 7.41
CA LEU A 57 -5.82 -4.15 7.63
C LEU A 57 -6.00 -3.09 8.73
N VAL A 58 -5.03 -2.18 8.84
CA VAL A 58 -5.13 -1.00 9.69
C VAL A 58 -5.72 0.16 8.86
N GLN A 59 -6.89 0.65 9.25
CA GLN A 59 -7.60 1.73 8.54
C GLN A 59 -6.78 3.03 8.42
N PRO A 60 -6.97 3.81 7.33
CA PRO A 60 -7.87 3.55 6.20
C PRO A 60 -7.33 2.46 5.26
N CYS A 61 -8.23 1.62 4.73
CA CYS A 61 -7.88 0.45 3.92
C CYS A 61 -8.38 0.53 2.47
N LYS A 62 -9.33 1.43 2.17
CA LYS A 62 -9.88 1.56 0.81
C LYS A 62 -8.91 2.32 -0.09
N THR A 63 -8.87 1.91 -1.35
CA THR A 63 -7.92 2.36 -2.38
C THR A 63 -7.83 3.90 -2.55
N ASP A 64 -8.88 4.68 -2.27
CA ASP A 64 -8.83 6.16 -2.24
C ASP A 64 -9.72 6.75 -1.14
N GLU A 65 -9.67 6.19 0.08
CA GLU A 65 -10.51 6.65 1.20
C GLU A 65 -10.33 8.14 1.54
N LEU A 66 -9.13 8.68 1.27
CA LEU A 66 -8.78 10.07 1.53
C LEU A 66 -9.11 11.02 0.35
N GLY A 67 -9.59 10.49 -0.78
CA GLY A 67 -9.96 11.27 -1.96
C GLY A 67 -8.81 12.05 -2.59
N VAL A 68 -7.57 11.57 -2.45
CA VAL A 68 -6.36 12.27 -2.91
C VAL A 68 -6.22 12.16 -4.42
N MET A 69 -6.57 11.00 -4.99
CA MET A 69 -6.24 10.69 -6.38
C MET A 69 -7.05 11.53 -7.37
N SER A 70 -8.33 11.76 -7.07
CA SER A 70 -9.21 12.60 -7.90
C SER A 70 -8.74 14.05 -8.07
N LYS A 71 -7.92 14.56 -7.13
CA LYS A 71 -7.43 15.96 -7.14
C LYS A 71 -6.37 16.21 -8.22
N PHE A 72 -5.61 15.19 -8.63
CA PHE A 72 -4.54 15.33 -9.63
C PHE A 72 -5.08 15.71 -11.02
N ALA A 73 -6.15 15.04 -11.49
CA ALA A 73 -6.73 15.35 -12.79
C ALA A 73 -7.26 16.79 -12.88
N SER A 74 -7.85 17.28 -11.78
CA SER A 74 -8.33 18.67 -11.68
C SER A 74 -7.18 19.68 -11.75
N LEU A 75 -6.06 19.35 -11.09
CA LEU A 75 -4.86 20.18 -11.10
C LEU A 75 -4.20 20.21 -12.49
N LEU A 76 -4.09 19.06 -13.15
CA LEU A 76 -3.57 18.98 -14.52
C LEU A 76 -4.40 19.80 -15.50
N SER A 77 -5.73 19.68 -15.40
CA SER A 77 -6.66 20.44 -16.25
C SER A 77 -6.44 21.95 -16.08
N ALA A 78 -6.35 22.43 -14.84
CA ALA A 78 -6.12 23.85 -14.53
C ALA A 78 -4.81 24.39 -15.12
N VAL A 79 -3.73 23.60 -15.10
CA VAL A 79 -2.44 24.01 -15.73
C VAL A 79 -2.55 23.98 -17.24
N SER A 80 -3.17 22.94 -17.80
CA SER A 80 -3.23 22.73 -19.25
C SER A 80 -4.09 23.79 -19.96
N THR A 81 -5.14 24.29 -19.30
CA THR A 81 -6.03 25.33 -19.84
C THR A 81 -5.60 26.74 -19.48
N ALA A 82 -4.55 26.92 -18.67
CA ALA A 82 -4.08 28.25 -18.30
C ALA A 82 -3.54 28.97 -19.55
N GLN A 83 -4.12 30.14 -19.86
CA GLN A 83 -3.59 31.03 -20.88
C GLN A 83 -2.36 31.74 -20.31
N LEU A 84 -1.18 31.35 -20.77
CA LEU A 84 0.10 31.88 -20.32
C LEU A 84 0.87 32.46 -21.52
N PRO A 85 1.70 33.50 -21.32
CA PRO A 85 2.60 34.00 -22.35
C PRO A 85 3.53 32.89 -22.86
N ASN A 86 3.94 32.97 -24.12
CA ASN A 86 4.82 31.98 -24.75
C ASN A 86 6.13 31.74 -23.99
N GLU A 87 6.65 32.78 -23.32
CA GLU A 87 7.85 32.72 -22.47
C GLU A 87 7.72 31.73 -21.30
N GLN A 88 6.50 31.52 -20.81
CA GLN A 88 6.22 30.60 -19.70
C GLN A 88 5.77 29.21 -20.17
N TYR A 89 5.69 28.97 -21.47
CA TYR A 89 5.25 27.71 -22.03
C TYR A 89 6.11 26.53 -21.56
N GLN A 90 7.43 26.71 -21.48
CA GLN A 90 8.33 25.68 -20.96
C GLN A 90 8.10 25.39 -19.47
N ALA A 91 7.84 26.44 -18.66
CA ALA A 91 7.52 26.27 -17.25
C ALA A 91 6.17 25.57 -17.03
N GLN A 92 5.20 25.81 -17.92
CA GLN A 92 3.92 25.12 -17.97
C GLN A 92 4.10 23.64 -18.32
N LEU A 93 4.88 23.32 -19.36
CA LEU A 93 5.18 21.94 -19.75
C LEU A 93 5.90 21.18 -18.63
N ALA A 94 6.90 21.80 -17.99
CA ALA A 94 7.60 21.21 -16.86
C ALA A 94 6.66 20.94 -15.67
N LEU A 95 5.69 21.82 -15.42
CA LEU A 95 4.69 21.62 -14.36
C LEU A 95 3.69 20.51 -14.72
N ILE A 96 3.27 20.42 -15.99
CA ILE A 96 2.45 19.31 -16.50
C ILE A 96 3.18 17.98 -16.31
N GLU A 97 4.45 17.92 -16.71
CA GLU A 97 5.30 16.75 -16.53
C GLU A 97 5.37 16.36 -15.04
N GLN A 98 5.66 17.33 -14.16
CA GLN A 98 5.75 17.10 -12.73
C GLN A 98 4.43 16.58 -12.14
N ILE A 99 3.29 17.18 -12.47
CA ILE A 99 1.98 16.71 -11.98
C ILE A 99 1.72 15.27 -12.42
N ILE A 100 2.06 14.93 -13.67
CA ILE A 100 1.86 13.58 -14.19
C ILE A 100 2.76 12.59 -13.46
N GLN A 101 4.05 12.87 -13.34
CA GLN A 101 5.02 12.05 -12.61
C GLN A 101 4.54 11.78 -11.18
N GLU A 102 4.16 12.85 -10.47
CA GLU A 102 3.71 12.80 -9.09
C GLU A 102 2.31 12.20 -8.91
N SER A 103 1.53 12.03 -9.97
CA SER A 103 0.21 11.38 -9.91
C SER A 103 0.28 9.85 -10.04
N ILE A 104 1.45 9.29 -10.33
CA ILE A 104 1.61 7.85 -10.52
C ILE A 104 1.61 7.16 -9.15
N ILE A 105 0.78 6.11 -9.04
CA ILE A 105 0.71 5.25 -7.86
C ILE A 105 0.65 3.77 -8.25
N ILE A 106 1.11 2.91 -7.34
CA ILE A 106 1.01 1.46 -7.43
C ILE A 106 0.09 0.99 -6.32
N GLU A 107 -0.84 0.10 -6.65
CA GLU A 107 -1.86 -0.45 -5.75
C GLU A 107 -1.97 -1.95 -5.91
N TRP A 108 -2.48 -2.60 -4.88
CA TRP A 108 -2.66 -4.04 -4.83
C TRP A 108 -4.13 -4.37 -4.51
N PRO A 109 -5.03 -4.19 -5.49
CA PRO A 109 -6.46 -4.34 -5.25
C PRO A 109 -6.80 -5.75 -4.78
N LYS A 110 -7.48 -5.83 -3.64
CA LYS A 110 -8.03 -7.06 -3.08
C LYS A 110 -9.47 -6.82 -2.65
N THR A 111 -10.41 -7.53 -3.26
CA THR A 111 -11.81 -7.46 -2.85
C THR A 111 -12.00 -8.21 -1.54
N HIS A 112 -12.43 -7.50 -0.52
CA HIS A 112 -12.85 -8.04 0.76
C HIS A 112 -14.37 -8.08 0.82
N TYR A 113 -14.92 -9.27 1.00
CA TYR A 113 -16.36 -9.45 1.11
C TYR A 113 -16.76 -9.43 2.60
N GLU A 114 -17.56 -8.45 2.98
CA GLU A 114 -18.20 -8.40 4.30
C GLU A 114 -19.67 -8.78 4.17
N LYS A 115 -20.21 -9.40 5.22
CA LYS A 115 -21.65 -9.63 5.32
C LYS A 115 -22.35 -8.28 5.40
N CYS A 116 -23.39 -8.08 4.60
CA CYS A 116 -24.19 -6.88 4.66
C CYS A 116 -24.74 -6.68 6.10
N PRO A 117 -24.64 -5.48 6.69
CA PRO A 117 -25.23 -5.19 8.00
C PRO A 117 -26.76 -5.40 8.01
N ASP A 118 -27.42 -5.23 6.86
CA ASP A 118 -28.88 -5.15 6.72
C ASP A 118 -29.58 -6.52 6.60
N GLY A 119 -28.96 -7.61 7.05
CA GLY A 119 -29.62 -8.92 7.18
C GLY A 119 -29.83 -9.70 5.87
N ASP A 120 -29.69 -9.06 4.72
CA ASP A 120 -29.57 -9.78 3.45
C ASP A 120 -28.21 -10.51 3.41
N ASN A 121 -28.22 -11.80 3.07
CA ASN A 121 -27.02 -12.60 2.84
C ASN A 121 -26.18 -12.12 1.62
N SER A 122 -26.41 -10.89 1.14
CA SER A 122 -25.58 -10.24 0.13
C SER A 122 -24.23 -9.88 0.74
N LEU A 123 -23.17 -10.09 -0.05
CA LEU A 123 -21.81 -9.72 0.32
C LEU A 123 -21.50 -8.39 -0.34
N ILE A 124 -21.16 -7.37 0.47
CA ILE A 124 -20.62 -6.12 -0.08
C ILE A 124 -19.12 -6.34 -0.27
N GLY A 125 -18.70 -6.35 -1.54
CA GLY A 125 -17.28 -6.36 -1.89
C GLY A 125 -16.70 -4.96 -1.74
N VAL A 126 -15.79 -4.78 -0.79
CA VAL A 126 -15.01 -3.55 -0.65
C VAL A 126 -13.62 -3.81 -1.24
N GLU A 127 -13.21 -3.00 -2.21
CA GLU A 127 -11.84 -3.05 -2.72
C GLU A 127 -10.89 -2.39 -1.72
N LEU A 128 -9.90 -3.15 -1.28
CA LEU A 128 -8.84 -2.70 -0.39
C LEU A 128 -7.53 -2.67 -1.13
N ASP A 129 -6.64 -1.78 -0.72
CA ASP A 129 -5.25 -1.83 -1.15
C ASP A 129 -4.45 -2.71 -0.20
N PHE A 130 -4.07 -3.90 -0.68
CA PHE A 130 -3.48 -4.94 0.14
C PHE A 130 -2.10 -5.32 -0.39
N ALA A 131 -1.15 -4.41 -0.21
CA ALA A 131 0.22 -4.64 -0.66
C ALA A 131 0.83 -5.89 0.03
N PRO A 132 1.42 -6.81 -0.75
CA PRO A 132 1.95 -8.05 -0.20
C PRO A 132 3.13 -7.76 0.73
N LEU A 133 3.13 -8.36 1.92
CA LEU A 133 4.31 -8.36 2.81
C LEU A 133 5.35 -9.38 2.34
N ILE A 134 4.85 -10.53 1.87
CA ILE A 134 5.65 -11.66 1.45
C ILE A 134 5.11 -12.17 0.12
N HIS A 135 5.95 -12.13 -0.91
CA HIS A 135 5.75 -12.91 -2.12
C HIS A 135 6.32 -14.31 -1.94
N ARG A 136 5.75 -15.30 -2.61
CA ARG A 136 6.31 -16.65 -2.63
C ARG A 136 7.08 -16.85 -3.94
N ALA A 137 8.35 -17.25 -3.85
CA ALA A 137 9.13 -17.62 -5.01
C ALA A 137 8.54 -18.90 -5.62
N ARG A 138 8.33 -18.89 -6.94
CA ARG A 138 7.70 -20.00 -7.66
C ARG A 138 8.32 -20.17 -9.04
N ASN A 139 8.53 -21.43 -9.43
CA ASN A 139 9.05 -21.77 -10.75
C ASN A 139 7.94 -22.26 -11.72
N VAL A 140 6.68 -22.27 -11.29
CA VAL A 140 5.56 -22.82 -12.06
C VAL A 140 4.53 -21.76 -12.38
N VAL A 141 4.03 -21.79 -13.61
CA VAL A 141 2.99 -20.89 -14.12
C VAL A 141 1.62 -21.23 -13.54
N LYS A 142 1.32 -22.52 -13.32
CA LYS A 142 0.06 -22.97 -12.71
C LYS A 142 0.25 -23.24 -11.22
N CYS A 143 -0.69 -22.76 -10.41
CA CYS A 143 -0.60 -22.87 -8.96
C CYS A 143 -1.97 -23.03 -8.29
N ARG A 144 -2.03 -23.75 -7.17
CA ARG A 144 -3.28 -23.95 -6.41
C ARG A 144 -3.83 -22.67 -5.76
N THR A 145 -2.95 -21.70 -5.54
CA THR A 145 -3.24 -20.42 -4.85
C THR A 145 -3.23 -19.26 -5.84
N SER A 146 -4.14 -18.30 -5.66
CA SER A 146 -4.12 -17.03 -6.38
C SER A 146 -2.94 -16.16 -5.93
N HIS A 147 -2.39 -15.39 -6.86
CA HIS A 147 -1.33 -14.42 -6.60
C HIS A 147 -1.88 -12.99 -6.63
N PRO A 148 -1.18 -12.02 -6.01
CA PRO A 148 -1.68 -10.65 -5.96
C PRO A 148 -1.73 -10.03 -7.37
N THR A 149 -2.77 -9.24 -7.61
CA THR A 149 -2.87 -8.38 -8.79
C THR A 149 -2.31 -7.01 -8.42
N MET A 150 -1.46 -6.45 -9.28
CA MET A 150 -0.95 -5.09 -9.13
C MET A 150 -1.61 -4.19 -10.15
N ARG A 151 -1.96 -2.97 -9.73
CA ARG A 151 -2.52 -1.93 -10.57
C ARG A 151 -1.62 -0.70 -10.50
N VAL A 152 -1.33 -0.10 -11.64
CA VAL A 152 -0.63 1.19 -11.74
C VAL A 152 -1.63 2.20 -12.25
N ARG A 153 -1.85 3.29 -11.52
CA ARG A 153 -2.75 4.39 -11.93
C ARG A 153 -1.93 5.64 -12.22
N VAL A 154 -2.32 6.38 -13.25
CA VAL A 154 -1.82 7.72 -13.53
C VAL A 154 -2.93 8.72 -13.21
N CYS A 155 -3.02 9.15 -11.95
CA CYS A 155 -4.18 9.87 -11.41
C CYS A 155 -4.43 11.25 -12.02
N ALA A 156 -3.45 11.83 -12.72
CA ALA A 156 -3.64 13.05 -13.48
C ALA A 156 -4.37 12.82 -14.81
N ILE A 157 -4.35 11.60 -15.36
CA ILE A 157 -4.94 11.28 -16.66
C ILE A 157 -6.32 10.66 -16.45
N ALA A 158 -7.34 11.51 -16.60
CA ALA A 158 -8.73 11.08 -16.56
C ALA A 158 -9.16 10.43 -17.88
N GLU A 159 -10.21 9.61 -17.81
CA GLU A 159 -10.91 9.11 -18.97
C GLU A 159 -11.41 10.29 -19.83
N PRO A 160 -11.18 10.26 -21.16
CA PRO A 160 -11.54 11.37 -22.03
C PRO A 160 -13.06 11.53 -22.09
N ASN A 161 -13.57 12.59 -21.46
CA ASN A 161 -14.89 13.12 -21.78
C ASN A 161 -14.81 13.85 -23.13
N LEU A 162 -15.81 13.67 -24.00
CA LEU A 162 -15.87 14.25 -25.35
C LEU A 162 -15.69 15.80 -25.36
N ASP A 163 -15.99 16.47 -24.25
CA ASP A 163 -16.13 17.94 -24.18
C ASP A 163 -14.97 18.72 -23.52
N LYS A 164 -13.84 18.09 -23.14
CA LYS A 164 -12.75 18.80 -22.42
C LYS A 164 -11.41 18.84 -23.18
N SER A 165 -10.79 20.03 -23.19
CA SER A 165 -9.47 20.36 -23.76
C SER A 165 -8.28 19.83 -22.94
N ASN A 166 -8.41 18.64 -22.36
CA ASN A 166 -7.33 18.03 -21.60
C ASN A 166 -6.23 17.48 -22.54
N PRO A 167 -4.97 17.47 -22.09
CA PRO A 167 -3.87 16.87 -22.85
C PRO A 167 -4.18 15.40 -23.15
N ARG A 168 -4.30 15.06 -24.44
CA ARG A 168 -4.64 13.71 -24.89
C ARG A 168 -3.41 12.82 -24.88
N VAL A 169 -3.44 11.74 -24.10
CA VAL A 169 -2.44 10.67 -24.17
C VAL A 169 -2.69 9.89 -25.45
N VAL A 170 -1.65 9.70 -26.26
CA VAL A 170 -1.73 8.96 -27.54
C VAL A 170 -1.06 7.59 -27.44
N GLU A 171 -0.07 7.45 -26.56
CA GLU A 171 0.63 6.19 -26.24
C GLU A 171 1.04 6.18 -24.77
N ALA A 172 0.93 5.02 -24.12
CA ALA A 172 1.39 4.76 -22.75
C ALA A 172 2.12 3.42 -22.70
N PHE A 173 3.23 3.39 -21.96
CA PHE A 173 4.06 2.21 -21.80
C PHE A 173 4.40 2.02 -20.32
N PHE A 174 4.28 0.77 -19.86
CA PHE A 174 4.52 0.38 -18.48
C PHE A 174 5.45 -0.83 -18.45
N ARG A 175 6.50 -0.77 -17.64
CA ARG A 175 7.46 -1.86 -17.45
C ARG A 175 7.68 -2.14 -15.97
N ALA A 176 7.28 -3.32 -15.53
CA ALA A 176 7.54 -3.82 -14.18
C ALA A 176 8.84 -4.64 -14.14
N THR A 177 9.72 -4.34 -13.20
CA THR A 177 10.99 -5.06 -12.96
C THR A 177 11.12 -5.40 -11.48
N LEU A 178 11.48 -6.65 -11.17
CA LEU A 178 11.81 -7.05 -9.80
C LEU A 178 13.22 -6.58 -9.43
N VAL A 179 13.34 -5.75 -8.40
CA VAL A 179 14.61 -5.19 -7.95
C VAL A 179 14.90 -5.52 -6.49
N LYS A 180 16.19 -5.62 -6.16
CA LYS A 180 16.68 -5.74 -4.79
C LYS A 180 16.92 -4.33 -4.24
N LEU A 181 16.44 -4.07 -3.04
CA LEU A 181 16.75 -2.83 -2.32
C LEU A 181 18.03 -3.06 -1.54
N SER A 182 19.14 -2.44 -1.96
CA SER A 182 20.39 -2.37 -1.22
C SER A 182 20.39 -1.13 -0.32
N SER A 183 21.11 -1.18 0.80
CA SER A 183 21.32 -0.05 1.71
C SER A 183 22.18 1.06 1.09
N ASP A 184 23.09 0.71 0.18
CA ASP A 184 24.23 1.58 -0.15
C ASP A 184 24.45 1.86 -1.64
N SER A 185 23.55 1.44 -2.56
CA SER A 185 23.74 1.72 -4.00
C SER A 185 22.60 2.52 -4.63
N SER A 186 22.97 3.59 -5.33
CA SER A 186 22.07 4.35 -6.22
C SER A 186 21.57 3.50 -7.39
N GLU A 187 22.32 2.48 -7.80
CA GLU A 187 21.91 1.49 -8.80
C GLU A 187 21.22 0.29 -8.15
N ARG A 188 19.94 0.10 -8.48
CA ARG A 188 19.14 -1.04 -8.04
C ARG A 188 19.41 -2.24 -8.95
N GLN A 189 19.83 -3.35 -8.34
CA GLN A 189 20.10 -4.58 -9.09
C GLN A 189 18.79 -5.32 -9.39
N THR A 190 18.67 -5.85 -10.61
CA THR A 190 17.57 -6.74 -10.99
C THR A 190 17.70 -8.05 -10.21
N ALA A 191 16.73 -8.34 -9.34
CA ALA A 191 16.82 -9.48 -8.43
C ALA A 191 16.33 -10.80 -9.02
N GLY A 192 15.58 -10.74 -10.13
CA GLY A 192 14.88 -11.90 -10.63
C GLY A 192 13.94 -11.60 -11.79
N ARG A 193 13.05 -12.55 -12.06
CA ARG A 193 12.02 -12.46 -13.10
C ARG A 193 10.64 -12.42 -12.47
N LEU A 194 9.80 -11.53 -12.98
CA LEU A 194 8.36 -11.54 -12.74
C LEU A 194 7.71 -12.57 -13.67
N ILE A 195 6.74 -13.31 -13.15
CA ILE A 195 5.97 -14.29 -13.91
C ILE A 195 4.49 -14.01 -13.75
N LEU A 196 3.73 -14.26 -14.82
CA LEU A 196 2.27 -14.31 -14.75
C LEU A 196 1.88 -15.73 -14.35
N THR A 197 1.16 -15.85 -13.25
CA THR A 197 0.69 -17.14 -12.76
C THR A 197 -0.80 -17.29 -13.03
N GLN A 198 -1.26 -18.53 -13.04
CA GLN A 198 -2.64 -18.90 -13.27
C GLN A 198 -3.07 -19.89 -12.20
N ARG A 199 -4.23 -19.66 -11.59
CA ARG A 199 -4.80 -20.64 -10.66
C ARG A 199 -5.15 -21.97 -11.36
N GLU A 200 -4.70 -23.09 -10.79
CA GLU A 200 -5.05 -24.45 -11.23
C GLU A 200 -6.58 -24.65 -11.24
N GLY A 201 -7.10 -25.22 -12.32
CA GLY A 201 -8.54 -25.51 -12.47
C GLY A 201 -9.38 -24.34 -13.02
N ILE A 202 -8.78 -23.18 -13.30
CA ILE A 202 -9.44 -22.07 -14.02
C ILE A 202 -8.93 -22.03 -15.46
N SER A 203 -9.80 -21.86 -16.46
CA SER A 203 -9.39 -21.67 -17.87
C SER A 203 -8.85 -20.24 -18.07
N GLY A 204 -7.54 -20.06 -17.89
CA GLY A 204 -6.95 -18.75 -17.58
C GLY A 204 -6.08 -18.08 -18.65
N THR A 205 -5.96 -18.61 -19.88
CA THR A 205 -5.27 -17.87 -20.94
C THR A 205 -5.98 -16.55 -21.29
N LYS A 206 -7.32 -16.48 -21.08
CA LYS A 206 -8.10 -15.28 -21.40
C LYS A 206 -7.81 -14.06 -20.51
N TYR A 207 -7.41 -14.23 -19.25
CA TYR A 207 -7.32 -13.11 -18.32
C TYR A 207 -6.06 -12.25 -18.54
N HIS A 208 -4.90 -12.87 -18.78
CA HIS A 208 -3.68 -12.14 -19.12
C HIS A 208 -3.81 -11.43 -20.48
N ASP A 209 -4.37 -12.12 -21.48
CA ASP A 209 -4.59 -11.57 -22.82
C ASP A 209 -5.56 -10.39 -22.82
N GLN A 210 -6.59 -10.42 -21.96
CA GLN A 210 -7.51 -9.30 -21.76
C GLN A 210 -6.79 -8.05 -21.27
N HIS A 211 -5.75 -8.18 -20.45
CA HIS A 211 -4.98 -7.05 -19.91
C HIS A 211 -3.75 -6.66 -20.74
N GLY A 212 -3.45 -7.39 -21.83
CA GLY A 212 -2.38 -7.03 -22.76
C GLY A 212 -0.97 -7.18 -22.17
N VAL A 213 -0.82 -7.93 -21.08
CA VAL A 213 0.45 -8.07 -20.37
C VAL A 213 1.35 -9.07 -21.08
N VAL A 214 2.59 -8.67 -21.35
CA VAL A 214 3.61 -9.52 -21.98
C VAL A 214 4.81 -9.66 -21.04
N VAL A 215 5.37 -10.88 -20.94
CA VAL A 215 6.63 -11.13 -20.22
C VAL A 215 7.76 -11.15 -21.24
N ASN A 216 8.77 -10.28 -21.10
CA ASN A 216 9.92 -10.30 -22.00
C ASN A 216 10.97 -11.36 -21.60
N MET A 217 11.99 -11.56 -22.45
CA MET A 217 13.05 -12.55 -22.22
C MET A 217 13.83 -12.34 -20.92
N ASN A 218 13.89 -11.09 -20.44
CA ASN A 218 14.55 -10.73 -19.19
C ASN A 218 13.65 -10.88 -17.96
N GLY A 219 12.40 -11.34 -18.13
CA GLY A 219 11.47 -11.51 -17.02
C GLY A 219 10.84 -10.21 -16.51
N LYS A 220 10.78 -9.18 -17.35
CA LYS A 220 10.04 -7.94 -17.08
C LYS A 220 8.64 -8.06 -17.63
N LEU A 221 7.66 -7.46 -16.94
CA LEU A 221 6.29 -7.40 -17.44
C LEU A 221 6.05 -6.08 -18.13
N LEU A 222 5.44 -6.13 -19.29
CA LEU A 222 5.26 -5.00 -20.17
C LEU A 222 3.79 -4.85 -20.54
N ILE A 223 3.31 -3.60 -20.54
CA ILE A 223 1.99 -3.23 -21.06
C ILE A 223 2.20 -2.02 -21.98
N SER A 224 1.65 -2.09 -23.19
CA SER A 224 1.64 -0.99 -24.15
C SER A 224 0.21 -0.68 -24.54
N GLN A 225 -0.24 0.53 -24.21
CA GLN A 225 -1.57 1.03 -24.53
C GLN A 225 -1.44 2.22 -25.47
N ALA A 226 -2.31 2.34 -26.45
CA ALA A 226 -2.33 3.53 -27.31
C ALA A 226 -3.72 3.75 -27.89
N SER A 227 -3.99 4.99 -28.31
CA SER A 227 -5.23 5.33 -29.01
C SER A 227 -5.37 4.48 -30.28
N PRO A 228 -6.59 4.04 -30.65
CA PRO A 228 -6.83 3.29 -31.89
C PRO A 228 -6.28 4.01 -33.13
N GLU A 229 -6.37 5.34 -33.15
CA GLU A 229 -5.91 6.20 -34.24
C GLU A 229 -4.38 6.33 -34.33
N PHE A 230 -3.66 6.02 -33.25
CA PHE A 230 -2.21 6.21 -33.16
C PHE A 230 -1.45 4.95 -33.61
N THR A 231 -1.13 4.82 -34.90
CA THR A 231 -0.51 3.60 -35.44
C THR A 231 0.99 3.44 -35.10
N ALA A 232 1.66 4.53 -34.73
CA ALA A 232 3.07 4.49 -34.36
C ALA A 232 3.28 3.79 -33.00
N SER A 233 4.47 3.21 -32.80
CA SER A 233 4.88 2.63 -31.51
C SER A 233 6.20 3.27 -31.10
N ILE A 234 6.13 4.54 -30.68
CA ILE A 234 7.32 5.35 -30.40
C ILE A 234 7.96 4.85 -29.12
N LEU A 235 7.16 4.67 -28.06
CA LEU A 235 7.67 4.27 -26.76
C LEU A 235 8.25 2.85 -26.79
N SER A 236 7.54 1.88 -27.37
CA SER A 236 8.06 0.50 -27.43
C SER A 236 9.41 0.40 -28.17
N LYS A 237 9.55 1.14 -29.28
CA LYS A 237 10.82 1.25 -30.02
C LYS A 237 11.92 1.92 -29.21
N GLN A 238 11.61 3.00 -28.48
CA GLN A 238 12.59 3.65 -27.60
C GLN A 238 13.10 2.72 -26.48
N TYR A 239 12.24 1.84 -25.97
CA TYR A 239 12.62 0.86 -24.96
C TYR A 239 13.23 -0.42 -25.55
N GLY A 240 13.21 -0.60 -26.87
CA GLY A 240 13.71 -1.80 -27.55
C GLY A 240 12.90 -3.06 -27.23
N GLU A 241 11.62 -2.91 -26.90
CA GLU A 241 10.76 -4.00 -26.46
C GLU A 241 9.68 -4.31 -27.51
N ASN A 242 9.48 -5.60 -27.81
CA ASN A 242 8.39 -6.06 -28.67
C ASN A 242 7.16 -6.34 -27.81
N VAL A 243 6.19 -5.42 -27.86
CA VAL A 243 4.95 -5.48 -27.05
C VAL A 243 3.73 -5.48 -27.94
N LYS A 244 2.72 -6.24 -27.52
CA LYS A 244 1.36 -6.16 -28.08
C LYS A 244 0.75 -4.82 -27.65
N LYS A 245 0.31 -4.03 -28.64
CA LYS A 245 -0.46 -2.81 -28.39
C LYS A 245 -1.91 -3.18 -28.04
N THR A 246 -2.45 -2.56 -27.01
CA THR A 246 -3.88 -2.60 -26.65
C THR A 246 -4.47 -1.19 -26.58
N ASP A 247 -5.79 -1.09 -26.43
CA ASP A 247 -6.44 0.18 -26.14
C ASP A 247 -6.14 0.65 -24.71
N PHE A 248 -6.36 1.93 -24.44
CA PHE A 248 -6.26 2.48 -23.09
C PHE A 248 -7.29 1.85 -22.16
N LYS A 249 -6.87 1.57 -20.93
CA LYS A 249 -7.76 1.09 -19.87
C LYS A 249 -7.97 2.17 -18.83
N TYR A 250 -9.23 2.41 -18.49
CA TYR A 250 -9.61 3.32 -17.41
C TYR A 250 -10.33 2.54 -16.32
N GLU A 251 -9.88 2.68 -15.08
CA GLU A 251 -10.60 2.17 -13.90
C GLU A 251 -10.85 3.33 -12.96
N HIS A 252 -12.10 3.43 -12.47
CA HIS A 252 -12.55 4.58 -11.69
C HIS A 252 -12.26 5.92 -12.39
N GLY A 253 -12.43 5.97 -13.71
CA GLY A 253 -12.21 7.16 -14.55
C GLY A 253 -10.75 7.60 -14.69
N THR A 254 -9.78 6.75 -14.33
CA THR A 254 -8.34 7.07 -14.37
C THR A 254 -7.57 6.07 -15.23
N LEU A 255 -6.59 6.54 -16.02
CA LEU A 255 -5.73 5.68 -16.82
C LEU A 255 -5.00 4.66 -15.94
N CYS A 256 -5.08 3.39 -16.31
CA CYS A 256 -4.52 2.30 -15.52
C CYS A 256 -3.87 1.18 -16.35
N ALA A 257 -2.90 0.53 -15.73
CA ALA A 257 -2.27 -0.68 -16.21
C ALA A 257 -2.39 -1.76 -15.13
N ILE A 258 -2.86 -2.95 -15.52
CA ILE A 258 -3.19 -4.03 -14.58
C ILE A 258 -2.30 -5.23 -14.89
N PHE A 259 -1.57 -5.67 -13.88
CA PHE A 259 -0.68 -6.83 -13.91
C PHE A 259 -1.29 -7.93 -13.03
N PRO A 260 -2.05 -8.87 -13.62
CA PRO A 260 -2.80 -9.87 -12.86
C PRO A 260 -1.93 -11.04 -12.39
N GLU A 261 -2.24 -11.57 -11.21
CA GLU A 261 -1.69 -12.82 -10.66
C GLU A 261 -0.14 -12.91 -10.72
N LEU A 262 0.53 -11.94 -10.10
CA LEU A 262 1.98 -11.78 -10.14
C LEU A 262 2.74 -12.78 -9.26
N GLY A 263 3.58 -13.60 -9.88
CA GLY A 263 4.59 -14.41 -9.22
C GLY A 263 6.01 -13.87 -9.42
N VAL A 264 6.96 -14.41 -8.65
CA VAL A 264 8.38 -14.01 -8.71
C VAL A 264 9.31 -15.23 -8.74
N THR A 265 10.42 -15.10 -9.46
CA THR A 265 11.58 -16.02 -9.44
C THR A 265 12.83 -15.20 -9.16
N LEU A 266 13.79 -15.75 -8.41
CA LEU A 266 15.03 -15.06 -8.06
C LEU A 266 16.22 -15.58 -8.88
N ASN A 267 17.09 -14.66 -9.32
CA ASN A 267 18.29 -14.98 -10.10
C ASN A 267 19.37 -15.65 -9.25
N SER A 268 19.57 -15.17 -8.01
CA SER A 268 20.66 -15.59 -7.13
C SER A 268 20.22 -16.71 -6.16
N MET A 269 21.11 -17.70 -5.96
CA MET A 269 21.00 -18.72 -4.90
C MET A 269 21.46 -18.20 -3.54
N ILE A 270 22.25 -17.12 -3.48
CA ILE A 270 22.81 -16.55 -2.23
C ILE A 270 21.76 -15.68 -1.53
N ASP A 271 20.99 -14.90 -2.31
CA ASP A 271 19.84 -14.13 -1.80
C ASP A 271 18.73 -15.04 -1.22
N ARG A 272 18.77 -16.35 -1.53
CA ARG A 272 17.84 -17.34 -0.98
C ARG A 272 18.05 -17.62 0.51
N ARG A 273 19.21 -17.26 1.06
CA ARG A 273 19.60 -17.57 2.45
C ARG A 273 19.48 -16.35 3.38
N GLN A 274 19.42 -15.13 2.84
CA GLN A 274 19.27 -13.89 3.60
C GLN A 274 17.80 -13.49 3.73
N LEU A 275 17.17 -13.87 4.84
CA LEU A 275 15.75 -13.62 5.14
C LEU A 275 15.38 -12.13 5.28
N SER A 276 16.37 -11.24 5.48
CA SER A 276 16.17 -9.80 5.62
C SER A 276 16.17 -9.04 4.29
N THR A 277 16.49 -9.69 3.16
CA THR A 277 16.61 -9.01 1.86
C THR A 277 15.27 -8.40 1.43
N ARG A 278 15.26 -7.08 1.22
CA ARG A 278 14.08 -6.33 0.75
C ARG A 278 14.04 -6.27 -0.77
N TYR A 279 12.84 -6.48 -1.31
CA TYR A 279 12.55 -6.39 -2.73
C TYR A 279 11.46 -5.37 -2.98
N ALA A 280 11.43 -4.83 -4.18
CA ALA A 280 10.34 -4.01 -4.67
C ALA A 280 10.10 -4.28 -6.16
N ILE A 281 8.93 -3.91 -6.66
CA ILE A 281 8.68 -3.81 -8.08
C ILE A 281 8.97 -2.36 -8.49
N GLN A 282 9.97 -2.20 -9.36
CA GLN A 282 10.20 -0.96 -10.06
C GLN A 282 9.28 -0.88 -11.26
N MET A 283 8.53 0.21 -11.35
CA MET A 283 7.62 0.50 -12.45
C MET A 283 8.15 1.69 -13.22
N ASP A 284 8.57 1.43 -14.46
CA ASP A 284 8.90 2.48 -15.41
C ASP A 284 7.64 2.81 -16.21
N VAL A 285 7.20 4.07 -16.14
CA VAL A 285 6.01 4.59 -16.83
C VAL A 285 6.46 5.62 -17.85
N ALA A 286 5.99 5.50 -19.08
CA ALA A 286 6.19 6.49 -20.12
C ALA A 286 4.87 6.84 -20.79
N LEU A 287 4.59 8.13 -20.95
CA LEU A 287 3.38 8.64 -21.60
C LEU A 287 3.77 9.59 -22.72
N ASN A 288 3.15 9.42 -23.88
CA ASN A 288 3.24 10.34 -25.00
C ASN A 288 1.96 11.16 -25.07
N ILE A 289 2.09 12.47 -24.89
CA ILE A 289 0.98 13.42 -24.81
C ILE A 289 0.95 14.24 -26.09
N GLY A 290 -0.05 13.98 -26.92
CA GLY A 290 -0.30 14.68 -28.18
C GLY A 290 0.90 14.73 -29.15
N ASN A 291 1.86 13.79 -29.06
CA ASN A 291 3.16 13.83 -29.76
C ASN A 291 4.01 15.08 -29.50
N LYS A 292 3.73 15.80 -28.41
CA LYS A 292 4.42 17.04 -28.04
C LYS A 292 5.32 16.87 -26.82
N LEU A 293 4.88 16.05 -25.87
CA LEU A 293 5.57 15.84 -24.60
C LEU A 293 5.63 14.34 -24.31
N ILE A 294 6.85 13.83 -24.06
CA ILE A 294 7.06 12.48 -23.56
C ILE A 294 7.44 12.58 -22.09
N VAL A 295 6.55 12.13 -21.22
CA VAL A 295 6.81 12.07 -19.78
C VAL A 295 7.33 10.68 -19.45
N LYS A 296 8.47 10.59 -18.76
CA LYS A 296 9.01 9.33 -18.22
C LYS A 296 9.14 9.44 -16.72
N HIS A 297 8.81 8.37 -16.01
CA HIS A 297 8.95 8.32 -14.56
C HIS A 297 9.20 6.90 -14.08
N VAL A 298 9.82 6.79 -12.90
CA VAL A 298 10.09 5.51 -12.25
C VAL A 298 9.56 5.58 -10.83
N VAL A 299 8.64 4.68 -10.49
CA VAL A 299 8.09 4.53 -9.14
C VAL A 299 8.38 3.14 -8.59
N LEU A 300 8.44 3.02 -7.27
CA LEU A 300 8.64 1.75 -6.58
C LEU A 300 7.36 1.34 -5.85
N SER A 301 7.07 0.04 -5.85
CA SER A 301 6.10 -0.53 -4.92
C SER A 301 6.62 -0.44 -3.48
N HIS A 302 5.73 -0.61 -2.50
CA HIS A 302 6.14 -0.91 -1.13
C HIS A 302 7.11 -2.09 -1.11
N GLU A 303 8.08 -2.02 -0.20
CA GLU A 303 9.01 -3.13 0.01
C GLU A 303 8.28 -4.38 0.49
N PHE A 304 8.78 -5.54 0.07
CA PHE A 304 8.30 -6.85 0.48
C PHE A 304 9.46 -7.83 0.60
N LEU A 305 9.18 -8.97 1.23
CA LEU A 305 10.10 -10.10 1.33
C LEU A 305 9.68 -11.22 0.39
N ILE A 306 10.59 -12.15 0.09
CA ILE A 306 10.30 -13.32 -0.74
C ILE A 306 10.54 -14.59 0.07
N ALA A 307 9.48 -15.36 0.30
CA ALA A 307 9.54 -16.71 0.86
C ALA A 307 9.80 -17.74 -0.23
N ILE A 308 10.80 -18.59 -0.04
CA ILE A 308 11.16 -19.63 -1.01
C ILE A 308 10.45 -20.92 -0.63
N THR A 309 10.50 -21.25 0.65
CA THR A 309 9.83 -22.40 1.24
C THR A 309 8.78 -21.91 2.24
N ASN A 310 7.78 -22.74 2.56
CA ASN A 310 6.66 -22.32 3.39
C ASN A 310 7.09 -22.05 4.85
N ASP A 311 8.06 -22.80 5.36
CA ASP A 311 8.65 -22.71 6.70
C ASP A 311 9.40 -21.38 6.96
N GLN A 312 9.74 -20.63 5.92
CA GLN A 312 10.35 -19.30 6.07
C GLN A 312 9.35 -18.21 6.45
N THR A 313 8.04 -18.43 6.29
CA THR A 313 7.01 -17.38 6.40
C THR A 313 7.04 -16.70 7.76
N GLU A 314 7.12 -17.47 8.85
CA GLU A 314 7.19 -16.94 10.22
C GLU A 314 8.40 -16.01 10.41
N SER A 315 9.58 -16.50 10.01
CA SER A 315 10.84 -15.77 10.16
C SER A 315 10.85 -14.49 9.33
N LEU A 316 10.29 -14.52 8.11
CA LEU A 316 10.17 -13.33 7.26
C LEU A 316 9.19 -12.31 7.84
N LEU A 317 8.06 -12.76 8.39
CA LEU A 317 7.13 -11.85 9.04
C LEU A 317 7.78 -11.14 10.24
N ASN A 318 8.70 -11.79 10.97
CA ASN A 318 9.47 -11.14 12.03
C ASN A 318 10.22 -9.89 11.55
N PHE A 319 10.72 -9.91 10.32
CA PHE A 319 11.46 -8.79 9.76
C PHE A 319 10.56 -7.69 9.22
N ILE A 320 9.38 -7.98 8.66
CA ILE A 320 8.54 -6.97 7.98
C ILE A 320 7.32 -6.49 8.77
N TYR A 321 6.79 -7.29 9.70
CA TYR A 321 5.53 -6.97 10.37
C TYR A 321 5.66 -5.73 11.27
N TRP A 322 6.66 -5.69 12.15
CA TRP A 322 6.87 -4.57 13.06
C TRP A 322 7.17 -3.25 12.34
N PRO A 323 8.11 -3.19 11.38
CA PRO A 323 8.39 -1.93 10.70
C PRO A 323 7.22 -1.40 9.88
N ARG A 324 6.32 -2.28 9.42
CA ARG A 324 5.09 -1.89 8.70
C ARG A 324 4.07 -1.19 9.61
N LEU A 325 4.13 -1.40 10.93
CA LEU A 325 3.25 -0.72 11.90
C LEU A 325 3.73 0.70 12.25
N LEU A 326 5.03 0.95 12.18
CA LEU A 326 5.63 2.25 12.48
C LEU A 326 5.24 3.29 11.43
N ASP A 327 5.44 4.58 11.72
CA ASP A 327 5.36 5.65 10.71
C ASP A 327 6.68 5.79 9.95
N GLN A 328 6.66 6.37 8.74
CA GLN A 328 7.86 6.43 7.89
C GLN A 328 8.97 7.28 8.52
N GLU A 329 8.61 8.31 9.29
CA GLU A 329 9.55 9.16 10.03
C GLU A 329 10.31 8.39 11.13
N GLN A 330 9.80 7.25 11.58
CA GLN A 330 10.43 6.37 12.58
C GLN A 330 11.34 5.30 11.95
N PHE A 331 11.41 5.25 10.62
CA PHE A 331 12.01 4.16 9.83
C PHE A 331 13.39 4.50 9.25
N HIS A 332 13.93 5.71 9.48
CA HIS A 332 15.16 6.16 8.83
C HIS A 332 16.43 5.38 9.20
N ASP A 333 16.38 4.51 10.20
CA ASP A 333 17.48 3.61 10.53
C ASP A 333 17.10 2.19 10.07
N HIS A 334 17.70 1.72 8.98
CA HIS A 334 17.63 0.32 8.57
C HIS A 334 17.91 -0.60 9.78
N PRO A 335 17.20 -1.74 9.93
CA PRO A 335 17.59 -2.71 10.94
C PRO A 335 18.96 -3.29 10.54
N SER A 336 20.04 -2.79 11.14
CA SER A 336 21.31 -3.48 11.14
C SER A 336 21.16 -4.79 11.92
N ASP A 337 21.77 -5.87 11.44
CA ASP A 337 21.82 -7.15 12.15
C ASP A 337 22.52 -7.05 13.52
N ASN A 338 23.19 -5.91 13.79
CA ASN A 338 23.65 -5.51 15.12
C ASN A 338 22.65 -4.52 15.73
N GLU A 339 21.71 -5.02 16.54
CA GLU A 339 20.93 -4.18 17.45
C GLU A 339 21.87 -3.70 18.58
N ASP A 340 22.50 -2.53 18.43
CA ASP A 340 23.11 -1.82 19.56
C ASP A 340 21.99 -1.33 20.49
N ILE A 341 21.84 -2.03 21.62
CA ILE A 341 20.72 -1.96 22.57
C ILE A 341 20.55 -0.59 23.26
N THR A 342 21.46 0.37 23.06
CA THR A 342 21.60 1.50 23.98
C THR A 342 21.10 2.86 23.50
N GLN A 343 20.75 3.07 22.21
CA GLN A 343 20.42 4.43 21.73
C GLN A 343 19.05 4.67 21.05
N ASN A 344 18.29 3.63 20.66
CA ASN A 344 17.03 3.81 19.87
C ASN A 344 15.72 3.39 20.59
N SER A 345 15.74 3.18 21.91
CA SER A 345 14.64 2.54 22.67
C SER A 345 13.29 3.27 22.69
N ASN A 346 13.26 4.59 22.42
CA ASN A 346 12.01 5.34 22.29
C ASN A 346 11.48 5.47 20.85
N LYS A 347 12.30 5.17 19.82
CA LYS A 347 11.90 5.35 18.41
C LYS A 347 11.10 4.18 17.81
N GLN A 348 11.04 3.02 18.48
CA GLN A 348 10.40 1.81 17.95
C GLN A 348 9.22 1.33 18.79
N LYS A 349 8.40 2.25 19.30
CA LYS A 349 7.17 1.92 20.05
C LYS A 349 5.93 2.15 19.19
N VAL A 350 4.98 1.22 19.24
CA VAL A 350 3.71 1.29 18.51
C VAL A 350 2.57 1.51 19.52
N PRO A 351 1.67 2.50 19.29
CA PRO A 351 0.45 2.63 20.08
C PRO A 351 -0.43 1.37 20.01
N TRP A 352 -0.94 0.94 21.16
CA TRP A 352 -1.79 -0.24 21.30
C TRP A 352 -3.01 -0.17 20.39
N GLY A 353 -3.60 1.00 20.17
CA GLY A 353 -4.73 1.17 19.25
C GLY A 353 -4.41 0.70 17.82
N ILE A 354 -3.18 0.94 17.34
CA ILE A 354 -2.71 0.48 16.03
C ILE A 354 -2.47 -1.03 16.07
N LEU A 355 -1.72 -1.51 17.07
CA LEU A 355 -1.38 -2.93 17.19
C LEU A 355 -2.62 -3.80 17.38
N LYS A 356 -3.57 -3.38 18.23
CA LYS A 356 -4.87 -4.00 18.47
C LYS A 356 -5.65 -4.18 17.17
N LYS A 357 -5.71 -3.15 16.31
CA LYS A 357 -6.36 -3.25 14.99
C LYS A 357 -5.65 -4.26 14.10
N ALA A 358 -4.31 -4.23 14.03
CA ALA A 358 -3.55 -5.17 13.22
C ALA A 358 -3.74 -6.63 13.70
N LEU A 359 -3.68 -6.87 15.01
CA LEU A 359 -3.89 -8.18 15.62
C LEU A 359 -5.32 -8.69 15.39
N LYS A 360 -6.32 -7.82 15.52
CA LYS A 360 -7.74 -8.15 15.26
C LYS A 360 -7.95 -8.76 13.88
N TYR A 361 -7.26 -8.21 12.89
CA TYR A 361 -7.41 -8.62 11.50
C TYR A 361 -6.32 -9.56 11.00
N PHE A 362 -5.36 -9.96 11.84
CA PHE A 362 -4.21 -10.75 11.43
C PHE A 362 -4.63 -12.07 10.75
N VAL A 363 -5.46 -12.87 11.41
CA VAL A 363 -5.95 -14.16 10.85
C VAL A 363 -6.75 -13.93 9.57
N LYS A 364 -7.62 -12.90 9.57
CA LYS A 364 -8.45 -12.52 8.41
C LYS A 364 -7.63 -12.12 7.20
N ALA A 365 -6.51 -11.42 7.42
CA ALA A 365 -5.59 -10.99 6.38
C ALA A 365 -4.95 -12.18 5.66
N GLN A 366 -4.60 -13.23 6.42
CA GLN A 366 -3.99 -14.47 5.91
C GLN A 366 -5.02 -15.42 5.27
N LEU A 367 -6.22 -15.50 5.84
CA LEU A 367 -7.30 -16.37 5.38
C LEU A 367 -8.58 -15.56 5.13
N SER A 368 -8.91 -15.32 3.87
CA SER A 368 -10.05 -14.50 3.46
C SER A 368 -11.40 -15.01 3.97
N SER A 369 -11.53 -16.32 4.27
CA SER A 369 -12.75 -16.91 4.83
C SER A 369 -12.85 -16.82 6.35
N ALA A 370 -11.77 -16.47 7.06
CA ALA A 370 -11.81 -16.31 8.52
C ALA A 370 -12.69 -15.13 8.93
N ARG A 371 -13.08 -15.07 10.21
CA ARG A 371 -13.57 -13.83 10.82
C ARG A 371 -12.41 -13.07 11.45
N ALA A 372 -12.62 -11.78 11.70
CA ALA A 372 -11.73 -11.03 12.59
C ALA A 372 -11.85 -11.56 14.03
N LEU A 373 -10.83 -11.31 14.86
CA LEU A 373 -10.90 -11.62 16.29
C LEU A 373 -12.01 -10.80 16.95
N ASP A 374 -12.74 -11.43 17.86
CA ASP A 374 -13.74 -10.78 18.68
C ASP A 374 -13.12 -10.06 19.89
N ILE A 375 -13.97 -9.45 20.72
CA ILE A 375 -13.52 -8.67 21.87
C ILE A 375 -12.83 -9.58 22.90
N ASP A 376 -13.38 -10.75 23.18
CA ASP A 376 -12.88 -11.66 24.21
C ASP A 376 -11.52 -12.24 23.82
N GLU A 377 -11.35 -12.63 22.56
CA GLU A 377 -10.07 -13.07 22.00
C GLU A 377 -9.02 -11.95 22.06
N LEU A 378 -9.41 -10.71 21.75
CA LEU A 378 -8.51 -9.56 21.85
C LEU A 378 -8.13 -9.25 23.30
N LEU A 379 -9.05 -9.37 24.26
CA LEU A 379 -8.76 -9.21 25.68
C LEU A 379 -7.78 -10.30 26.17
N HIS A 380 -7.91 -11.52 25.67
CA HIS A 380 -6.95 -12.58 25.97
C HIS A 380 -5.54 -12.24 25.46
N VAL A 381 -5.42 -11.85 24.19
CA VAL A 381 -4.14 -11.44 23.58
C VAL A 381 -3.55 -10.22 24.30
N GLN A 382 -4.39 -9.24 24.66
CA GLN A 382 -4.02 -8.07 25.45
C GLN A 382 -3.45 -8.48 26.82
N CYS A 383 -4.12 -9.41 27.50
CA CYS A 383 -3.66 -9.92 28.79
C CYS A 383 -2.30 -10.62 28.64
N MET A 384 -2.13 -11.49 27.65
CA MET A 384 -0.84 -12.14 27.37
C MET A 384 0.29 -11.13 27.12
N LEU A 385 -0.02 -10.00 26.48
CA LEU A 385 0.94 -8.93 26.16
C LEU A 385 1.33 -8.10 27.39
N PHE A 386 0.35 -7.62 28.17
CA PHE A 386 0.58 -6.64 29.24
C PHE A 386 0.75 -7.24 30.63
N TYR A 387 0.28 -8.47 30.87
CA TYR A 387 0.44 -9.15 32.16
C TYR A 387 1.90 -9.26 32.63
N PRO A 388 2.90 -9.49 31.75
CA PRO A 388 4.30 -9.43 32.14
C PRO A 388 4.76 -8.10 32.74
N ARG A 389 4.15 -6.95 32.35
CA ARG A 389 4.45 -5.65 32.98
C ARG A 389 4.00 -5.65 34.44
N ILE A 390 2.80 -6.16 34.70
CA ILE A 390 2.26 -6.29 36.06
C ILE A 390 3.12 -7.24 36.89
N ARG A 391 3.56 -8.37 36.33
CA ARG A 391 4.39 -9.34 37.08
C ARG A 391 5.78 -8.82 37.44
N LYS A 392 6.35 -7.95 36.61
CA LYS A 392 7.65 -7.31 36.87
C LYS A 392 7.52 -6.09 37.78
N ALA A 393 6.32 -5.53 37.91
CA ALA A 393 6.09 -4.33 38.69
C ALA A 393 6.05 -4.59 40.19
N ASN A 394 6.53 -3.61 40.94
CA ASN A 394 6.45 -3.58 42.41
C ASN A 394 5.15 -2.89 42.87
N GLU A 395 4.85 -2.94 44.18
CA GLU A 395 3.54 -2.49 44.70
C GLU A 395 3.21 -1.03 44.38
N GLN A 396 4.22 -0.15 44.31
CA GLN A 396 4.06 1.26 44.00
C GLN A 396 3.78 1.51 42.51
N GLU A 397 4.24 0.62 41.63
CA GLU A 397 4.04 0.70 40.19
C GLU A 397 2.66 0.20 39.73
N TYR A 398 1.95 -0.59 40.55
CA TYR A 398 0.63 -1.13 40.18
C TYR A 398 -0.40 -0.05 39.89
N GLU A 399 -0.50 0.98 40.73
CA GLU A 399 -1.43 2.09 40.52
C GLU A 399 -1.06 2.92 39.28
N GLN A 400 0.25 3.10 39.04
CA GLN A 400 0.75 3.82 37.86
C GLN A 400 0.43 3.06 36.58
N LEU A 401 0.68 1.74 36.56
CA LEU A 401 0.35 0.86 35.44
C LEU A 401 -1.15 0.81 35.19
N GLU A 402 -1.97 0.73 36.24
CA GLU A 402 -3.41 0.71 36.10
C GLU A 402 -3.95 2.03 35.52
N LYS A 403 -3.49 3.17 36.03
CA LYS A 403 -3.82 4.49 35.47
C LYS A 403 -3.33 4.62 34.03
N TYR A 404 -2.15 4.10 33.73
CA TYR A 404 -1.59 4.11 32.38
C TYR A 404 -2.37 3.22 31.41
N PHE A 405 -2.85 2.07 31.86
CA PHE A 405 -3.61 1.13 31.03
C PHE A 405 -5.05 1.54 30.82
N PHE A 406 -5.73 2.03 31.86
CA PHE A 406 -7.19 2.20 31.85
C PHE A 406 -7.63 3.66 32.06
N GLY A 407 -6.72 4.58 32.38
CA GLY A 407 -7.03 5.98 32.67
C GLY A 407 -7.60 6.21 34.07
N ASN A 408 -7.97 5.15 34.78
CA ASN A 408 -8.56 5.20 36.12
C ASN A 408 -8.02 4.06 37.03
N ILE A 409 -8.04 4.32 38.33
CA ILE A 409 -7.67 3.37 39.38
C ILE A 409 -8.95 2.87 40.04
N LYS A 410 -9.13 1.55 40.13
CA LYS A 410 -10.22 0.96 40.92
C LYS A 410 -9.71 0.70 42.33
N ASN A 411 -10.31 1.35 43.33
CA ASN A 411 -9.97 1.11 44.73
C ASN A 411 -10.42 -0.29 45.13
N SER A 412 -9.45 -1.16 45.38
CA SER A 412 -9.68 -2.44 46.04
C SER A 412 -9.31 -2.32 47.52
N SER A 413 -10.16 -2.86 48.38
CA SER A 413 -10.00 -2.84 49.84
C SER A 413 -8.90 -3.76 50.37
N ASN A 414 -8.23 -4.57 49.54
CA ASN A 414 -7.29 -5.61 49.99
C ASN A 414 -5.88 -5.46 49.38
N LYS A 415 -4.86 -5.31 50.25
CA LYS A 415 -3.45 -5.06 49.89
C LYS A 415 -2.68 -6.34 49.47
N GLY A 416 -1.70 -6.17 48.58
CA GLY A 416 -0.61 -7.11 48.29
C GLY A 416 -0.87 -8.06 47.10
N ASN A 417 -1.29 -9.31 47.37
CA ASN A 417 -1.46 -10.34 46.34
C ASN A 417 -2.76 -10.25 45.53
N ASN A 418 -3.81 -9.64 46.11
CA ASN A 418 -5.07 -9.48 45.39
C ASN A 418 -4.92 -8.54 44.19
N ARG A 419 -3.96 -7.60 44.24
CA ARG A 419 -3.83 -6.56 43.22
C ARG A 419 -3.38 -7.08 41.87
N ILE A 420 -2.43 -8.03 41.83
CA ILE A 420 -2.01 -8.68 40.59
C ILE A 420 -3.19 -9.44 39.96
N ILE A 421 -3.98 -10.13 40.79
CA ILE A 421 -5.14 -10.91 40.34
C ILE A 421 -6.21 -9.97 39.78
N GLU A 422 -6.50 -8.86 40.47
CA GLU A 422 -7.45 -7.84 40.03
C GLU A 422 -7.02 -7.19 38.72
N LEU A 423 -5.75 -6.79 38.58
CA LEU A 423 -5.26 -6.17 37.34
C LEU A 423 -5.23 -7.15 36.18
N LYS A 424 -4.88 -8.42 36.44
CA LYS A 424 -5.02 -9.51 35.44
C LYS A 424 -6.47 -9.65 35.00
N GLN A 425 -7.41 -9.64 35.94
CA GLN A 425 -8.84 -9.72 35.63
C GLN A 425 -9.30 -8.52 34.82
N ARG A 426 -8.88 -7.30 35.18
CA ARG A 426 -9.17 -6.09 34.37
C ARG A 426 -8.60 -6.21 32.96
N LEU A 427 -7.38 -6.71 32.78
CA LEU A 427 -6.82 -6.94 31.43
C LEU A 427 -7.65 -7.93 30.60
N LEU A 428 -8.36 -8.87 31.25
CA LEU A 428 -9.24 -9.84 30.61
C LEU A 428 -10.67 -9.34 30.38
N THR A 429 -11.08 -8.22 30.98
CA THR A 429 -12.47 -7.72 30.90
C THR A 429 -12.59 -6.31 30.34
N GLU A 430 -11.53 -5.51 30.41
CA GLU A 430 -11.51 -4.10 30.00
C GLU A 430 -10.41 -3.88 28.95
N MET A 431 -10.74 -3.15 27.89
CA MET A 431 -9.75 -2.79 26.87
C MET A 431 -8.79 -1.72 27.41
N VAL A 432 -7.50 -1.94 27.20
CA VAL A 432 -6.43 -0.97 27.46
C VAL A 432 -6.56 0.21 26.50
N MET A 433 -6.21 1.41 26.98
CA MET A 433 -6.23 2.65 26.20
C MET A 433 -5.36 2.56 24.95
N ASP A 434 -5.83 3.17 23.85
CA ASP A 434 -5.19 3.08 22.53
C ASP A 434 -3.80 3.74 22.47
N ASN A 435 -3.52 4.70 23.36
CA ASN A 435 -2.25 5.42 23.43
C ASN A 435 -1.14 4.68 24.20
N VAL A 436 -1.44 3.52 24.81
CA VAL A 436 -0.45 2.70 25.49
C VAL A 436 0.59 2.21 24.49
N LEU A 437 1.86 2.44 24.77
CA LEU A 437 2.95 2.13 23.86
C LEU A 437 3.44 0.70 24.07
N VAL A 438 3.65 -0.03 22.97
CA VAL A 438 4.15 -1.40 22.93
C VAL A 438 5.48 -1.45 22.19
N THR A 439 6.44 -2.22 22.70
CA THR A 439 7.74 -2.45 22.07
C THR A 439 7.76 -3.73 21.23
N LYS A 440 8.66 -3.80 20.24
CA LYS A 440 8.91 -5.02 19.45
C LYS A 440 9.20 -6.22 20.35
N ASN A 441 10.00 -5.99 21.40
CA ASN A 441 10.41 -7.05 22.32
C ASN A 441 9.22 -7.66 23.05
N GLU A 442 8.25 -6.85 23.46
CA GLU A 442 7.07 -7.37 24.17
C GLU A 442 6.19 -8.27 23.31
N LEU A 443 6.05 -7.96 22.02
CA LEU A 443 5.25 -8.76 21.10
C LEU A 443 6.02 -9.98 20.57
N MET A 444 7.27 -9.78 20.15
CA MET A 444 7.97 -10.70 19.24
C MET A 444 9.20 -11.39 19.83
N MET A 445 9.70 -10.98 21.01
CA MET A 445 10.93 -11.54 21.59
C MET A 445 10.71 -12.14 22.97
N ASN A 446 9.98 -11.44 23.85
CA ASN A 446 9.75 -11.84 25.22
C ASN A 446 8.87 -13.09 25.29
N LYS A 447 9.31 -14.08 26.06
CA LYS A 447 8.51 -15.27 26.37
C LYS A 447 7.23 -14.91 27.12
N CYS A 448 6.14 -15.59 26.79
CA CYS A 448 4.87 -15.40 27.47
C CYS A 448 4.91 -15.96 28.91
N ILE A 449 4.05 -15.43 29.77
CA ILE A 449 3.76 -16.00 31.09
C ILE A 449 2.39 -16.69 31.00
N SER A 450 2.30 -17.91 31.52
CA SER A 450 1.05 -18.67 31.60
C SER A 450 -0.01 -17.88 32.35
N LEU A 451 -1.14 -17.63 31.70
CA LEU A 451 -2.28 -16.98 32.35
C LEU A 451 -3.06 -17.93 33.27
N ALA A 452 -2.81 -19.25 33.23
CA ALA A 452 -3.49 -20.19 34.13
C ALA A 452 -2.94 -20.07 35.56
N ASP A 453 -1.62 -20.15 35.70
CA ASP A 453 -0.93 -20.11 36.99
C ASP A 453 -0.29 -18.75 37.33
N GLY A 454 -0.17 -17.85 36.35
CA GLY A 454 0.41 -16.52 36.51
C GLY A 454 1.93 -16.47 36.67
N ASN A 455 2.62 -17.61 36.58
CA ASN A 455 4.01 -17.78 37.01
C ASN A 455 4.88 -18.51 35.98
N THR A 456 4.35 -19.50 35.28
CA THR A 456 5.14 -20.34 34.38
C THR A 456 5.53 -19.55 33.15
N VAL A 457 6.83 -19.44 32.88
CA VAL A 457 7.35 -18.87 31.63
C VAL A 457 7.22 -19.90 30.52
N LEU A 458 6.45 -19.58 29.49
CA LEU A 458 6.20 -20.43 28.33
C LEU A 458 7.41 -20.40 27.38
N GLN A 459 7.60 -21.45 26.60
CA GLN A 459 8.74 -21.52 25.67
C GLN A 459 8.58 -20.63 24.43
N HIS A 460 7.36 -20.18 24.16
CA HIS A 460 7.03 -19.32 23.03
C HIS A 460 6.82 -17.86 23.47
N ASN A 461 7.02 -16.92 22.55
CA ASN A 461 6.55 -15.54 22.67
C ASN A 461 5.12 -15.39 22.12
N LEU A 462 4.54 -14.19 22.23
CA LEU A 462 3.16 -13.93 21.82
C LEU A 462 3.00 -14.02 20.29
N TRP A 463 3.97 -13.50 19.55
CA TRP A 463 3.99 -13.58 18.10
C TRP A 463 3.99 -15.02 17.58
N GLN A 464 4.85 -15.88 18.13
CA GLN A 464 4.91 -17.30 17.83
C GLN A 464 3.57 -17.99 18.11
N TRP A 465 2.97 -17.70 19.26
CA TRP A 465 1.65 -18.24 19.61
C TRP A 465 0.58 -17.85 18.58
N LEU A 466 0.50 -16.56 18.23
CA LEU A 466 -0.46 -16.04 17.25
C LEU A 466 -0.25 -16.66 15.87
N TYR A 467 1.00 -16.73 15.40
CA TYR A 467 1.35 -17.29 14.11
C TYR A 467 0.99 -18.78 14.03
N ARG A 468 1.37 -19.58 15.04
CA ARG A 468 1.06 -21.02 15.08
C ARG A 468 -0.44 -21.29 15.20
N ALA A 469 -1.17 -20.52 16.00
CA ALA A 469 -2.63 -20.59 16.04
C ALA A 469 -3.24 -20.31 14.66
N THR A 470 -2.70 -19.33 13.93
CA THR A 470 -3.13 -19.00 12.57
C THR A 470 -2.85 -20.13 11.58
N GLU A 471 -1.67 -20.77 11.64
CA GLU A 471 -1.35 -21.93 10.80
C GLU A 471 -2.32 -23.08 11.03
N ILE A 472 -2.64 -23.40 12.29
CA ILE A 472 -3.62 -24.42 12.62
C ILE A 472 -5.00 -24.10 12.02
N ILE A 473 -5.45 -22.85 12.13
CA ILE A 473 -6.72 -22.41 11.53
C ILE A 473 -6.69 -22.57 10.00
N ILE A 474 -5.58 -22.25 9.34
CA ILE A 474 -5.44 -22.39 7.88
C ILE A 474 -5.46 -23.88 7.48
N ASP A 475 -4.69 -24.72 8.17
CA ASP A 475 -4.46 -26.11 7.78
C ASP A 475 -5.64 -27.02 8.08
N VAL A 476 -6.27 -26.86 9.24
CA VAL A 476 -7.34 -27.75 9.71
C VAL A 476 -8.64 -27.03 10.04
N GLY A 477 -8.69 -25.71 10.03
CA GLY A 477 -9.91 -24.96 10.38
C GLY A 477 -11.11 -25.29 9.48
N HIS A 478 -10.89 -25.61 8.21
CA HIS A 478 -11.95 -26.06 7.30
C HIS A 478 -12.60 -27.40 7.71
N LYS A 479 -11.93 -28.21 8.55
CA LYS A 479 -12.48 -29.47 9.09
C LYS A 479 -13.39 -29.22 10.30
N PHE A 480 -13.08 -28.18 11.08
CA PHE A 480 -13.84 -27.82 12.29
C PHE A 480 -14.98 -26.84 12.00
N CYS A 481 -14.77 -25.95 11.04
CA CYS A 481 -15.74 -24.97 10.55
C CYS A 481 -15.82 -25.07 9.03
N PRO A 482 -16.55 -26.05 8.46
CA PRO A 482 -16.72 -26.14 7.02
C PRO A 482 -17.38 -24.86 6.52
N ALA A 483 -16.66 -24.11 5.69
CA ALA A 483 -17.20 -22.92 5.06
C ALA A 483 -18.52 -23.27 4.35
N ILE A 484 -19.56 -22.46 4.55
CA ILE A 484 -20.90 -22.64 3.96
C ILE A 484 -20.81 -22.83 2.43
N PHE A 485 -19.82 -22.21 1.78
CA PHE A 485 -19.52 -22.35 0.34
C PHE A 485 -19.12 -23.77 -0.12
N ASN A 486 -18.77 -24.68 0.79
CA ASN A 486 -18.48 -26.08 0.45
C ASN A 486 -19.70 -27.00 0.50
N ILE A 487 -20.85 -26.53 1.00
CA ILE A 487 -22.09 -27.31 1.02
C ILE A 487 -22.57 -27.53 -0.43
N ASP A 488 -22.52 -26.50 -1.27
CA ASP A 488 -22.98 -26.60 -2.67
C ASP A 488 -22.14 -27.53 -3.56
N LYS A 489 -20.83 -27.66 -3.31
CA LYS A 489 -19.98 -28.55 -4.10
C LYS A 489 -20.11 -30.03 -3.71
N LYS A 490 -20.48 -30.34 -2.46
CA LYS A 490 -20.71 -31.73 -2.03
C LYS A 490 -22.14 -32.20 -2.32
N CYS A 491 -23.14 -31.32 -2.28
CA CYS A 491 -24.53 -31.70 -2.57
C CYS A 491 -24.78 -32.03 -4.05
N ARG A 492 -24.02 -31.46 -5.00
CA ARG A 492 -24.16 -31.78 -6.44
C ARG A 492 -23.59 -33.14 -6.87
N LYS A 493 -23.00 -33.94 -5.97
CA LYS A 493 -22.49 -35.29 -6.28
C LYS A 493 -23.37 -36.43 -5.77
N PHE A 494 -24.49 -36.14 -5.11
CA PHE A 494 -25.50 -37.15 -4.77
C PHE A 494 -26.80 -36.84 -5.52
N VAL A 495 -26.76 -36.98 -6.84
CA VAL A 495 -27.97 -37.38 -7.56
C VAL A 495 -28.06 -38.89 -7.38
N PHE A 496 -28.90 -39.32 -6.43
CA PHE A 496 -29.37 -40.69 -6.41
C PHE A 496 -30.06 -40.95 -7.76
N LYS A 497 -29.48 -41.84 -8.56
CA LYS A 497 -30.26 -42.56 -9.58
C LYS A 497 -31.26 -43.42 -8.82
N PHE A 498 -32.54 -43.06 -8.90
CA PHE A 498 -33.61 -44.03 -8.90
C PHE A 498 -34.02 -44.25 -10.35
#